data_AF-A0A2G3JC47-F1
#
_entry.id   AF-A0A2G3JC47-F1
#
_cell.length_a   1.000
_cell.length_b   1.000
_cell.length_c   1.000
_cell.angle_alpha   90.00
_cell.angle_beta   90.00
_cell.angle_gamma   90.00
#
_symmetry.space_group_name_H-M   'P 1'
#
loop_
_entity.id
_entity.type
_entity.pdbx_description
1 polymer ?
#
loop_
_entity_poly.entity_id
_entity_poly.type
_entity_poly.pdbx_seq_one_letter_code
_entity_poly.pdbx_strand_id
1 'polypeptide(L)'
;MLKFAACLVLTLLISNPLYAETAFLSGTPLDIPAPADYPPEWRYHLQDAPFFNGKVFVMQAGNPQHPSIVLVHGLGNRASRDWLTQIPRLARNYHVVAFDLPGFGLSGNNVERLSPAHYGQLINALIQQYTADQRVILIGHSLGAAISLRYTYNHPEKVSHLVLIDAAGILQKTVYLDYLSKLNFERSESNLPNMLINFATRKVNRLRSSLIETADDVLPDPSYLLHNTPVREHLFKNLHTFNAALSLLDEDFTEAISHTQTPTDIFWGMSDPVAPLRTAYLLAGRMPTARLSLFANTGHVPMAERPDEFAERLNSALTTPVPEKTTWPAASISSRNHLCNKSNHQRLTGAYDRIELNGCKQVYLYNLSARSLLISDSSVWLDNVQISSPDAAVISNRSQITATNSRIEGQPALSVDSGNLDFAGVSVHSQTMPIQARGRSKLYFSVSDVNKGGIQRVLHQKINISAKDYQALPE
;
A
#
# COMPACT_ATOMS: atom_id res chain seq x y z
N MET A 1 15.48 6.92 47.42
CA MET A 1 14.71 5.66 47.18
C MET A 1 13.63 5.83 46.11
N LEU A 2 13.90 6.53 45.00
CA LEU A 2 12.94 6.69 43.89
C LEU A 2 13.61 6.58 42.50
N LYS A 3 14.69 5.79 42.42
CA LYS A 3 15.38 5.46 41.16
C LYS A 3 15.57 3.95 40.92
N PHE A 4 15.05 3.10 41.82
CA PHE A 4 15.13 1.64 41.71
C PHE A 4 13.79 0.96 41.36
N ALA A 5 12.67 1.69 41.37
CA ALA A 5 11.34 1.14 41.05
C ALA A 5 10.98 1.16 39.55
N ALA A 6 11.64 2.01 38.75
CA ALA A 6 11.37 2.12 37.31
C ALA A 6 12.08 1.05 36.46
N CYS A 7 13.11 0.39 37.01
CA CYS A 7 13.87 -0.64 36.28
C CYS A 7 13.24 -2.04 36.41
N LEU A 8 12.43 -2.28 37.46
CA LEU A 8 11.77 -3.57 37.69
C LEU A 8 10.44 -3.72 36.92
N VAL A 9 9.82 -2.62 36.49
CA VAL A 9 8.61 -2.65 35.65
C VAL A 9 8.95 -2.78 34.16
N LEU A 10 10.16 -2.38 33.74
CA LEU A 10 10.62 -2.49 32.36
C LEU A 10 11.28 -3.84 32.01
N THR A 11 11.65 -4.66 33.01
CA THR A 11 12.22 -6.00 32.81
C THR A 11 11.20 -7.14 32.91
N LEU A 12 9.94 -6.85 33.24
CA LEU A 12 8.83 -7.83 33.26
C LEU A 12 7.91 -7.75 32.03
N LEU A 13 8.26 -6.92 31.04
CA LEU A 13 7.56 -6.83 29.74
C LEU A 13 8.40 -7.34 28.56
N ILE A 14 9.55 -8.00 28.83
CA ILE A 14 10.40 -8.66 27.82
C ILE A 14 10.51 -10.17 28.10
N SER A 15 9.47 -10.77 28.69
CA SER A 15 9.39 -12.21 28.88
C SER A 15 8.04 -12.74 28.41
N ASN A 16 8.09 -13.40 27.24
CA ASN A 16 7.09 -14.26 26.59
C ASN A 16 6.29 -13.65 25.41
N PRO A 17 6.86 -13.64 24.19
CA PRO A 17 6.08 -13.80 22.97
C PRO A 17 5.94 -15.30 22.65
N LEU A 18 5.47 -16.08 23.61
CA LEU A 18 5.22 -17.52 23.49
C LEU A 18 4.11 -17.81 24.51
N TYR A 19 3.06 -18.51 24.10
CA TYR A 19 1.88 -18.88 24.90
C TYR A 19 0.75 -17.85 25.03
N ALA A 20 0.16 -17.49 23.89
CA ALA A 20 -1.30 -17.37 23.79
C ALA A 20 -1.81 -18.34 22.71
N GLU A 21 -1.34 -19.59 22.74
CA GLU A 21 -1.97 -20.71 22.04
C GLU A 21 -3.13 -21.23 22.89
N THR A 22 -4.29 -20.57 22.79
CA THR A 22 -5.56 -21.24 23.08
C THR A 22 -6.50 -20.97 21.91
N ALA A 23 -6.18 -21.63 20.79
CA ALA A 23 -6.98 -21.90 19.60
C ALA A 23 -7.92 -20.76 19.11
N PHE A 24 -7.43 -19.94 18.18
CA PHE A 24 -8.24 -18.95 17.43
C PHE A 24 -9.48 -19.54 16.75
N LEU A 25 -9.41 -20.82 16.40
CA LEU A 25 -10.50 -21.61 15.85
C LEU A 25 -10.88 -22.65 16.89
N SER A 26 -12.14 -22.69 17.31
CA SER A 26 -12.64 -23.67 18.27
C SER A 26 -13.48 -24.73 17.58
N GLY A 27 -13.54 -25.94 18.14
CA GLY A 27 -14.41 -27.00 17.62
C GLY A 27 -13.95 -27.59 16.29
N THR A 28 -14.56 -28.71 15.91
CA THR A 28 -14.30 -29.38 14.64
C THR A 28 -14.97 -28.62 13.48
N PRO A 29 -14.29 -28.44 12.33
CA PRO A 29 -14.94 -27.88 11.15
C PRO A 29 -16.22 -28.65 10.82
N LEU A 30 -17.28 -27.92 10.47
CA LEU A 30 -18.54 -28.50 10.02
C LEU A 30 -18.56 -28.54 8.49
N ASP A 31 -18.56 -29.73 7.92
CA ASP A 31 -18.77 -29.92 6.48
C ASP A 31 -20.15 -29.43 6.07
N ILE A 32 -20.22 -28.65 4.99
CA ILE A 32 -21.47 -28.14 4.44
C ILE A 32 -21.58 -28.49 2.95
N PRO A 33 -22.81 -28.57 2.41
CA PRO A 33 -22.99 -28.75 0.96
C PRO A 33 -22.35 -27.61 0.17
N ALA A 34 -21.97 -27.91 -1.08
CA ALA A 34 -21.46 -26.91 -2.00
C ALA A 34 -22.48 -25.77 -2.17
N PRO A 35 -22.05 -24.50 -2.05
CA PRO A 35 -22.90 -23.37 -2.39
C PRO A 35 -23.29 -23.40 -3.89
N ALA A 36 -24.43 -22.79 -4.23
CA ALA A 36 -25.04 -22.92 -5.56
C ALA A 36 -24.13 -22.55 -6.76
N ASP A 37 -23.14 -21.67 -6.56
CA ASP A 37 -22.24 -21.18 -7.62
C ASP A 37 -20.83 -21.81 -7.55
N TYR A 38 -20.68 -22.85 -6.74
CA TYR A 38 -19.39 -23.45 -6.43
C TYR A 38 -19.34 -24.90 -6.93
N PRO A 39 -18.18 -25.38 -7.41
CA PRO A 39 -18.06 -26.75 -7.92
C PRO A 39 -18.31 -27.81 -6.83
N PRO A 40 -19.18 -28.81 -7.06
CA PRO A 40 -19.58 -29.76 -6.03
C PRO A 40 -18.46 -30.70 -5.57
N GLU A 41 -17.37 -30.81 -6.33
CA GLU A 41 -16.25 -31.70 -6.04
C GLU A 41 -15.24 -31.15 -5.01
N TRP A 42 -15.35 -29.89 -4.61
CA TRP A 42 -14.51 -29.31 -3.56
C TRP A 42 -15.12 -29.56 -2.17
N ARG A 43 -14.31 -29.32 -1.14
CA ARG A 43 -14.76 -29.45 0.26
C ARG A 43 -15.06 -28.07 0.83
N TYR A 44 -16.17 -27.96 1.55
CA TYR A 44 -16.65 -26.70 2.12
C TYR A 44 -16.90 -26.87 3.60
N HIS A 45 -16.39 -25.95 4.39
CA HIS A 45 -16.43 -26.02 5.84
C HIS A 45 -16.91 -24.70 6.43
N LEU A 46 -17.66 -24.80 7.53
CA LEU A 46 -17.83 -23.71 8.48
C LEU A 46 -17.02 -24.01 9.73
N GLN A 47 -16.04 -23.17 10.01
CA GLN A 47 -15.20 -23.26 11.20
C GLN A 47 -15.57 -22.16 12.19
N ASP A 48 -15.67 -22.47 13.49
CA ASP A 48 -15.86 -21.41 14.48
C ASP A 48 -14.61 -20.53 14.56
N ALA A 49 -14.84 -19.22 14.54
CA ALA A 49 -13.85 -18.18 14.75
C ALA A 49 -14.36 -17.29 15.89
N PRO A 50 -14.35 -17.77 17.15
CA PRO A 50 -14.92 -17.05 18.29
C PRO A 50 -14.28 -15.68 18.51
N PHE A 51 -13.02 -15.49 18.10
CA PHE A 51 -12.35 -14.18 18.11
C PHE A 51 -13.07 -13.11 17.26
N PHE A 52 -13.75 -13.54 16.19
CA PHE A 52 -14.57 -12.69 15.34
C PHE A 52 -16.07 -12.78 15.68
N ASN A 53 -16.41 -13.43 16.80
CA ASN A 53 -17.78 -13.71 17.23
C ASN A 53 -18.65 -14.32 16.11
N GLY A 54 -18.08 -15.29 15.38
CA GLY A 54 -18.75 -15.87 14.22
C GLY A 54 -18.09 -17.15 13.70
N LYS A 55 -18.52 -17.55 12.50
CA LYS A 55 -17.94 -18.66 11.75
C LYS A 55 -17.21 -18.14 10.51
N VAL A 56 -16.16 -18.84 10.11
CA VAL A 56 -15.45 -18.59 8.86
C VAL A 56 -15.78 -19.70 7.88
N PHE A 57 -16.20 -19.28 6.68
CA PHE A 57 -16.36 -20.17 5.54
C PHE A 57 -14.99 -20.46 4.93
N VAL A 58 -14.67 -21.74 4.79
CA VAL A 58 -13.43 -22.23 4.20
C VAL A 58 -13.77 -23.21 3.10
N MET A 59 -13.02 -23.15 2.00
CA MET A 59 -13.11 -24.10 0.92
C MET A 59 -11.74 -24.69 0.59
N GLN A 60 -11.71 -26.00 0.31
CA GLN A 60 -10.51 -26.75 -0.04
C GLN A 60 -10.68 -27.43 -1.39
N ALA A 61 -9.67 -27.34 -2.25
CA ALA A 61 -9.60 -28.02 -3.53
C ALA A 61 -8.22 -28.64 -3.76
N GLY A 62 -8.15 -29.68 -4.59
CA GLY A 62 -6.90 -30.40 -4.86
C GLY A 62 -6.52 -31.42 -3.79
N ASN A 63 -5.33 -32.00 -3.90
CA ASN A 63 -4.85 -33.05 -3.01
C ASN A 63 -4.15 -32.47 -1.77
N PRO A 64 -4.61 -32.73 -0.53
CA PRO A 64 -3.97 -32.24 0.69
C PRO A 64 -2.51 -32.66 0.92
N GLN A 65 -2.02 -33.65 0.15
CA GLN A 65 -0.62 -34.07 0.17
C GLN A 65 0.30 -33.23 -0.73
N HIS A 66 -0.26 -32.34 -1.56
CA HIS A 66 0.49 -31.41 -2.39
C HIS A 66 0.87 -30.14 -1.61
N PRO A 67 1.86 -29.35 -2.07
CA PRO A 67 2.15 -28.05 -1.48
C PRO A 67 0.90 -27.17 -1.42
N SER A 68 0.76 -26.41 -0.33
CA SER A 68 -0.45 -25.62 -0.07
C SER A 68 -0.37 -24.20 -0.61
N ILE A 69 -1.45 -23.74 -1.24
CA ILE A 69 -1.71 -22.34 -1.59
C ILE A 69 -2.87 -21.85 -0.73
N VAL A 70 -2.68 -20.70 -0.07
CA VAL A 70 -3.73 -19.99 0.67
C VAL A 70 -4.12 -18.73 -0.10
N LEU A 71 -5.41 -18.57 -0.40
CA LEU A 71 -5.96 -17.45 -1.17
C LEU A 71 -6.75 -16.49 -0.26
N VAL A 72 -6.38 -15.21 -0.26
CA VAL A 72 -6.99 -14.16 0.57
C VAL A 72 -7.62 -13.09 -0.31
N HIS A 73 -8.95 -12.99 -0.30
CA HIS A 73 -9.70 -12.07 -1.16
C HIS A 73 -9.67 -10.60 -0.68
N GLY A 74 -10.12 -9.68 -1.55
CA GLY A 74 -10.22 -8.25 -1.28
C GLY A 74 -11.50 -7.81 -0.57
N LEU A 75 -11.80 -6.51 -0.58
CA LEU A 75 -13.08 -6.01 -0.08
C LEU A 75 -14.23 -6.37 -1.02
N GLY A 76 -15.38 -6.74 -0.46
CA GLY A 76 -16.63 -6.90 -1.21
C GLY A 76 -17.26 -8.29 -1.09
N ASN A 77 -18.46 -8.42 -1.66
CA ASN A 77 -19.31 -9.60 -1.43
C ASN A 77 -18.96 -10.80 -2.33
N ARG A 78 -18.04 -10.64 -3.28
CA ARG A 78 -17.56 -11.77 -4.08
C ARG A 78 -16.70 -12.70 -3.23
N ALA A 79 -15.88 -12.16 -2.34
CA ALA A 79 -15.08 -12.93 -1.39
C ALA A 79 -14.28 -14.06 -2.07
N SER A 80 -14.31 -15.30 -1.58
CA SER A 80 -13.65 -16.44 -2.24
C SER A 80 -14.09 -16.67 -3.69
N ARG A 81 -15.22 -16.11 -4.13
CA ARG A 81 -15.65 -16.16 -5.54
C ARG A 81 -14.69 -15.45 -6.49
N ASP A 82 -13.84 -14.54 -5.98
CA ASP A 82 -12.79 -13.88 -6.77
C ASP A 82 -11.80 -14.87 -7.39
N TRP A 83 -11.73 -16.09 -6.85
CA TRP A 83 -10.76 -17.10 -7.23
C TRP A 83 -11.33 -18.25 -8.06
N LEU A 84 -12.64 -18.28 -8.35
CA LEU A 84 -13.27 -19.43 -9.02
C LEU A 84 -12.68 -19.76 -10.40
N THR A 85 -12.14 -18.76 -11.10
CA THR A 85 -11.46 -18.95 -12.41
C THR A 85 -10.06 -19.57 -12.27
N GLN A 86 -9.46 -19.50 -11.08
CA GLN A 86 -8.08 -19.90 -10.81
C GLN A 86 -7.97 -21.20 -10.01
N ILE A 87 -8.86 -21.43 -9.05
CA ILE A 87 -8.82 -22.62 -8.18
C ILE A 87 -8.76 -23.94 -8.98
N PRO A 88 -9.60 -24.19 -10.02
CA PRO A 88 -9.49 -25.42 -10.80
C PRO A 88 -8.13 -25.64 -11.46
N ARG A 89 -7.41 -24.55 -11.79
CA ARG A 89 -6.09 -24.60 -12.42
C ARG A 89 -5.02 -24.94 -11.37
N LEU A 90 -5.09 -24.30 -10.22
CA LEU A 90 -4.16 -24.49 -9.09
C LEU A 90 -4.33 -25.88 -8.46
N ALA A 91 -5.56 -26.34 -8.26
CA ALA A 91 -5.91 -27.60 -7.61
C ALA A 91 -5.33 -28.86 -8.31
N ARG A 92 -4.86 -28.73 -9.56
CA ARG A 92 -4.18 -29.80 -10.29
C ARG A 92 -2.86 -30.20 -9.61
N ASN A 93 -2.13 -29.21 -9.08
CA ASN A 93 -0.77 -29.38 -8.56
C ASN A 93 -0.63 -28.96 -7.09
N TYR A 94 -1.62 -28.29 -6.53
CA TYR A 94 -1.56 -27.73 -5.18
C TYR A 94 -2.78 -28.15 -4.35
N HIS A 95 -2.59 -28.15 -3.03
CA HIS A 95 -3.70 -28.08 -2.09
C HIS A 95 -4.12 -26.62 -1.95
N VAL A 96 -5.32 -26.26 -2.40
CA VAL A 96 -5.79 -24.87 -2.40
C VAL A 96 -6.77 -24.66 -1.26
N VAL A 97 -6.45 -23.74 -0.36
CA VAL A 97 -7.33 -23.27 0.71
C VAL A 97 -7.73 -21.83 0.40
N ALA A 98 -9.03 -21.57 0.25
CA ALA A 98 -9.58 -20.22 0.17
C ALA A 98 -10.63 -20.06 1.26
N PHE A 99 -10.82 -18.84 1.75
CA PHE A 99 -11.77 -18.57 2.81
C PHE A 99 -12.37 -17.19 2.64
N ASP A 100 -13.54 -16.98 3.22
CA ASP A 100 -14.17 -15.67 3.26
C ASP A 100 -13.72 -14.96 4.54
N LEU A 101 -13.15 -13.76 4.42
CA LEU A 101 -12.80 -12.92 5.56
C LEU A 101 -14.05 -12.64 6.41
N PRO A 102 -13.97 -12.70 7.75
CA PRO A 102 -15.05 -12.27 8.64
C PRO A 102 -15.64 -10.91 8.22
N GLY A 103 -16.96 -10.83 8.13
CA GLY A 103 -17.67 -9.64 7.59
C GLY A 103 -17.94 -9.69 6.08
N PHE A 104 -17.51 -10.73 5.37
CA PHE A 104 -17.66 -10.87 3.92
C PHE A 104 -18.15 -12.27 3.51
N GLY A 105 -18.74 -12.34 2.31
CA GLY A 105 -19.12 -13.59 1.67
C GLY A 105 -20.06 -14.44 2.53
N LEU A 106 -19.68 -15.70 2.72
CA LEU A 106 -20.39 -16.72 3.50
C LEU A 106 -19.90 -16.80 4.95
N SER A 107 -18.93 -15.97 5.36
CA SER A 107 -18.48 -15.86 6.74
C SER A 107 -19.41 -14.99 7.58
N GLY A 108 -19.38 -15.22 8.90
CA GLY A 108 -20.18 -14.46 9.86
C GLY A 108 -19.89 -12.95 9.80
N ASN A 109 -20.93 -12.15 10.00
CA ASN A 109 -20.88 -10.68 9.93
C ASN A 109 -20.86 -10.00 11.30
N ASN A 110 -20.94 -10.72 12.42
CA ASN A 110 -20.93 -10.12 13.77
C ASN A 110 -19.51 -9.74 14.23
N VAL A 111 -18.80 -8.95 13.44
CA VAL A 111 -17.39 -8.66 13.68
C VAL A 111 -17.17 -7.31 14.36
N GLU A 112 -16.54 -7.33 15.53
CA GLU A 112 -16.22 -6.11 16.29
C GLU A 112 -14.86 -5.50 15.92
N ARG A 113 -13.90 -6.31 15.44
CA ARG A 113 -12.52 -5.86 15.14
C ARG A 113 -12.04 -6.30 13.77
N LEU A 114 -12.04 -5.37 12.82
CA LEU A 114 -11.56 -5.58 11.45
C LEU A 114 -10.24 -4.81 11.29
N SER A 115 -9.09 -5.47 11.41
CA SER A 115 -7.78 -4.87 11.08
C SER A 115 -6.86 -5.89 10.40
N PRO A 116 -5.86 -5.44 9.61
CA PRO A 116 -4.93 -6.35 8.95
C PRO A 116 -4.25 -7.34 9.91
N ALA A 117 -3.86 -6.88 11.10
CA ALA A 117 -3.25 -7.73 12.12
C ALA A 117 -4.20 -8.85 12.61
N HIS A 118 -5.47 -8.55 12.88
CA HIS A 118 -6.45 -9.55 13.32
C HIS A 118 -6.73 -10.58 12.21
N TYR A 119 -6.84 -10.15 10.96
CA TYR A 119 -6.95 -11.09 9.85
C TYR A 119 -5.69 -11.95 9.68
N GLY A 120 -4.51 -11.41 9.95
CA GLY A 120 -3.26 -12.19 9.97
C GLY A 120 -3.31 -13.33 11.00
N GLN A 121 -3.89 -13.11 12.17
CA GLN A 121 -4.07 -14.17 13.17
C GLN A 121 -5.01 -15.27 12.67
N LEU A 122 -6.09 -14.90 11.97
CA LEU A 122 -6.97 -15.87 11.33
C LEU A 122 -6.23 -16.70 10.27
N ILE A 123 -5.43 -16.06 9.41
CA ILE A 123 -4.62 -16.76 8.41
C ILE A 123 -3.71 -17.79 9.09
N ASN A 124 -3.04 -17.40 10.18
CA ASN A 124 -2.20 -18.33 10.93
C ASN A 124 -2.95 -19.58 11.39
N ALA A 125 -4.13 -19.37 11.97
CA ALA A 125 -4.95 -20.45 12.49
C ALA A 125 -5.48 -21.37 11.37
N LEU A 126 -5.85 -20.79 10.22
CA LEU A 126 -6.27 -21.56 9.04
C LEU A 126 -5.12 -22.38 8.44
N ILE A 127 -3.90 -21.82 8.40
CA ILE A 127 -2.70 -22.55 7.97
C ILE A 127 -2.46 -23.76 8.89
N GLN A 128 -2.47 -23.55 10.21
CA GLN A 128 -2.33 -24.64 11.19
C GLN A 128 -3.40 -25.73 10.98
N GLN A 129 -4.66 -25.32 10.83
CA GLN A 129 -5.80 -26.24 10.74
C GLN A 129 -5.84 -27.02 9.43
N TYR A 130 -5.59 -26.38 8.29
CA TYR A 130 -5.89 -26.95 6.97
C TYR A 130 -4.65 -27.37 6.17
N THR A 131 -3.45 -26.94 6.55
CA THR A 131 -2.23 -27.20 5.76
C THR A 131 -1.20 -28.06 6.49
N ALA A 132 -1.64 -28.75 7.56
CA ALA A 132 -0.76 -29.49 8.47
C ALA A 132 0.39 -28.62 9.00
N ASP A 133 0.12 -27.32 9.17
CA ASP A 133 1.06 -26.29 9.62
C ASP A 133 2.35 -26.16 8.78
N GLN A 134 2.30 -26.63 7.53
CA GLN A 134 3.41 -26.52 6.59
C GLN A 134 3.55 -25.09 6.06
N ARG A 135 4.73 -24.80 5.50
CA ARG A 135 4.99 -23.52 4.83
C ARG A 135 4.15 -23.43 3.55
N VAL A 136 3.44 -22.32 3.35
CA VAL A 136 2.47 -22.14 2.26
C VAL A 136 2.89 -21.07 1.26
N ILE A 137 2.36 -21.16 0.04
CA ILE A 137 2.30 -20.03 -0.88
C ILE A 137 1.09 -19.19 -0.48
N LEU A 138 1.29 -17.90 -0.17
CA LEU A 138 0.22 -17.00 0.23
C LEU A 138 -0.06 -15.99 -0.88
N ILE A 139 -1.30 -15.96 -1.37
CA ILE A 139 -1.73 -15.08 -2.47
C ILE A 139 -2.86 -14.20 -1.95
N GLY A 140 -2.65 -12.89 -1.96
CA GLY A 140 -3.62 -11.91 -1.51
C GLY A 140 -4.00 -10.93 -2.61
N HIS A 141 -5.27 -10.53 -2.64
CA HIS A 141 -5.79 -9.48 -3.53
C HIS A 141 -6.30 -8.27 -2.76
N SER A 142 -5.95 -7.05 -3.18
CA SER A 142 -6.46 -5.80 -2.62
C SER A 142 -6.23 -5.69 -1.10
N LEU A 143 -7.29 -5.64 -0.30
CA LEU A 143 -7.21 -5.76 1.17
C LEU A 143 -6.49 -7.06 1.58
N GLY A 144 -6.81 -8.18 0.95
CA GLY A 144 -6.17 -9.48 1.19
C GLY A 144 -4.68 -9.47 0.90
N ALA A 145 -4.22 -8.67 -0.07
CA ALA A 145 -2.79 -8.49 -0.34
C ALA A 145 -2.10 -7.74 0.82
N ALA A 146 -2.70 -6.66 1.32
CA ALA A 146 -2.18 -5.93 2.46
C ALA A 146 -2.15 -6.78 3.75
N ILE A 147 -3.21 -7.55 4.01
CA ILE A 147 -3.25 -8.53 5.11
C ILE A 147 -2.12 -9.56 4.94
N SER A 148 -1.97 -10.12 3.74
CA SER A 148 -0.96 -11.15 3.45
C SER A 148 0.45 -10.63 3.64
N LEU A 149 0.73 -9.38 3.26
CA LEU A 149 2.00 -8.70 3.50
C LEU A 149 2.28 -8.56 5.01
N ARG A 150 1.31 -8.06 5.78
CA ARG A 150 1.47 -7.93 7.25
C ARG A 150 1.68 -9.29 7.90
N TYR A 151 0.91 -10.30 7.51
CA TYR A 151 1.04 -11.65 8.05
C TYR A 151 2.43 -12.24 7.73
N THR A 152 2.87 -12.14 6.47
CA THR A 152 4.17 -12.65 6.04
C THR A 152 5.32 -11.99 6.77
N TYR A 153 5.23 -10.69 7.03
CA TYR A 153 6.22 -9.97 7.83
C TYR A 153 6.33 -10.51 9.26
N ASN A 154 5.21 -10.84 9.89
CA ASN A 154 5.18 -11.36 11.27
C ASN A 154 5.51 -12.87 11.36
N HIS A 155 5.27 -13.62 10.28
CA HIS A 155 5.42 -15.08 10.21
C HIS A 155 6.18 -15.54 8.95
N PRO A 156 7.42 -15.05 8.72
CA PRO A 156 8.18 -15.37 7.50
C PRO A 156 8.48 -16.88 7.35
N GLU A 157 8.51 -17.61 8.46
CA GLU A 157 8.69 -19.06 8.52
C GLU A 157 7.50 -19.84 7.98
N LYS A 158 6.30 -19.24 7.93
CA LYS A 158 5.05 -19.87 7.47
C LYS A 158 4.76 -19.65 5.99
N VAL A 159 5.43 -18.69 5.35
CA VAL A 159 5.17 -18.34 3.95
C VAL A 159 6.40 -18.61 3.10
N SER A 160 6.29 -19.51 2.12
CA SER A 160 7.38 -19.87 1.21
C SER A 160 7.49 -18.90 0.04
N HIS A 161 6.35 -18.34 -0.38
CA HIS A 161 6.26 -17.38 -1.47
C HIS A 161 5.03 -16.49 -1.25
N LEU A 162 5.16 -15.18 -1.48
CA LEU A 162 4.09 -14.21 -1.34
C LEU A 162 3.70 -13.67 -2.72
N VAL A 163 2.41 -13.60 -3.00
CA VAL A 163 1.89 -12.94 -4.21
C VAL A 163 0.92 -11.84 -3.81
N LEU A 164 1.25 -10.59 -4.18
CA LEU A 164 0.46 -9.40 -3.89
C LEU A 164 -0.20 -8.91 -5.16
N ILE A 165 -1.54 -8.95 -5.20
CA ILE A 165 -2.32 -8.52 -6.35
C ILE A 165 -3.02 -7.20 -6.01
N ASP A 166 -2.70 -6.11 -6.70
CA ASP A 166 -3.37 -4.80 -6.60
C ASP A 166 -3.56 -4.32 -5.14
N ALA A 167 -2.49 -4.39 -4.34
CA ALA A 167 -2.54 -4.14 -2.89
C ALA A 167 -3.08 -2.75 -2.51
N ALA A 168 -4.14 -2.72 -1.71
CA ALA A 168 -4.82 -1.49 -1.32
C ALA A 168 -4.20 -0.85 -0.05
N GLY A 169 -4.38 0.47 0.09
CA GLY A 169 -4.11 1.19 1.34
C GLY A 169 -2.64 1.37 1.74
N ILE A 170 -1.70 1.15 0.82
CA ILE A 170 -0.25 1.25 1.10
C ILE A 170 0.29 2.69 1.08
N LEU A 171 -0.31 3.59 0.28
CA LEU A 171 0.12 4.98 0.26
C LEU A 171 -0.32 5.69 1.54
N GLN A 172 0.38 6.78 1.88
CA GLN A 172 0.03 7.63 3.00
C GLN A 172 -1.46 7.99 2.95
N LYS A 173 -2.16 7.85 4.08
CA LYS A 173 -3.62 7.95 4.18
C LYS A 173 -4.23 9.13 3.43
N THR A 174 -3.67 10.34 3.57
CA THR A 174 -4.18 11.54 2.87
C THR A 174 -3.99 11.43 1.35
N VAL A 175 -2.86 10.92 0.89
CA VAL A 175 -2.58 10.68 -0.54
C VAL A 175 -3.56 9.64 -1.12
N TYR A 176 -3.79 8.54 -0.39
CA TYR A 176 -4.72 7.51 -0.82
C TYR A 176 -6.18 8.02 -0.87
N LEU A 177 -6.62 8.75 0.16
CA LEU A 177 -7.96 9.36 0.17
C LEU A 177 -8.14 10.42 -0.92
N ASP A 178 -7.12 11.23 -1.21
CA ASP A 178 -7.14 12.18 -2.33
C ASP A 178 -7.31 11.45 -3.67
N TYR A 179 -6.58 10.35 -3.88
CA TYR A 179 -6.77 9.50 -5.06
C TYR A 179 -8.21 8.96 -5.15
N LEU A 180 -8.75 8.41 -4.05
CA LEU A 180 -10.12 7.90 -4.03
C LEU A 180 -11.16 8.98 -4.35
N SER A 181 -10.94 10.21 -3.89
CA SER A 181 -11.86 11.33 -4.12
C SER A 181 -11.97 11.72 -5.61
N LYS A 182 -10.88 11.56 -6.38
CA LYS A 182 -10.82 11.93 -7.81
C LYS A 182 -11.60 10.96 -8.68
N LEU A 183 -11.63 9.68 -8.32
CA LEU A 183 -12.40 8.64 -9.02
C LEU A 183 -13.91 8.90 -8.97
N ASN A 184 -14.40 9.46 -7.86
CA ASN A 184 -15.82 9.80 -7.72
C ASN A 184 -16.24 10.99 -8.60
N PHE A 185 -15.28 11.81 -9.06
CA PHE A 185 -15.55 12.93 -9.97
C PHE A 185 -15.75 12.45 -11.42
N GLU A 186 -15.05 11.38 -11.83
CA GLU A 186 -15.16 10.82 -13.18
C GLU A 186 -16.37 9.87 -13.35
N ARG A 187 -16.93 9.34 -12.24
CA ARG A 187 -18.05 8.38 -12.26
C ARG A 187 -19.44 8.96 -11.94
N SER A 188 -19.56 10.26 -11.73
CA SER A 188 -20.85 10.89 -11.36
C SER A 188 -21.73 11.22 -12.57
N GLU A 189 -22.29 10.20 -13.22
CA GLU A 189 -23.52 10.32 -14.04
C GLU A 189 -24.64 9.32 -13.65
N SER A 190 -24.46 8.37 -12.71
CA SER A 190 -25.61 7.53 -12.30
C SER A 190 -25.48 6.80 -10.94
N ASN A 191 -26.39 7.17 -10.02
CA ASN A 191 -27.09 6.38 -8.99
C ASN A 191 -26.37 5.31 -8.12
N LEU A 192 -25.92 5.67 -6.90
CA LEU A 192 -26.36 5.15 -5.57
C LEU A 192 -25.68 5.96 -4.41
N PRO A 193 -26.14 5.88 -3.14
CA PRO A 193 -26.51 7.01 -2.29
C PRO A 193 -25.33 7.71 -1.59
N ASN A 194 -24.64 8.59 -2.30
CA ASN A 194 -24.71 10.06 -2.14
C ASN A 194 -25.06 10.73 -0.79
N MET A 195 -24.85 10.14 0.40
CA MET A 195 -25.12 10.82 1.68
C MET A 195 -23.85 11.32 2.40
N LEU A 196 -22.80 10.50 2.51
CA LEU A 196 -21.57 10.87 3.25
C LEU A 196 -20.65 11.83 2.48
N ILE A 197 -20.54 11.66 1.16
CA ILE A 197 -19.72 12.54 0.31
C ILE A 197 -20.42 13.91 0.10
N ASN A 198 -21.75 13.92 0.09
CA ASN A 198 -22.54 15.13 -0.18
C ASN A 198 -22.68 16.08 1.02
N PHE A 199 -22.60 15.61 2.27
CA PHE A 199 -22.68 16.52 3.41
C PHE A 199 -21.40 17.36 3.57
N ALA A 200 -20.24 16.78 3.24
CA ALA A 200 -18.96 17.50 3.24
C ALA A 200 -18.81 18.46 2.03
N THR A 201 -19.44 18.17 0.89
CA THR A 201 -19.21 18.92 -0.36
C THR A 201 -20.28 19.97 -0.68
N ARG A 202 -21.51 19.87 -0.15
CA ARG A 202 -22.59 20.84 -0.45
C ARG A 202 -22.40 22.24 0.14
N LYS A 203 -21.44 22.45 1.06
CA LYS A 203 -21.06 23.78 1.53
C LYS A 203 -19.77 24.33 0.90
N VAL A 204 -19.01 23.49 0.17
CA VAL A 204 -17.74 23.86 -0.47
C VAL A 204 -17.95 24.35 -1.91
N ASN A 205 -18.99 23.90 -2.60
CA ASN A 205 -19.19 24.16 -4.04
C ASN A 205 -19.99 25.43 -4.41
N ARG A 206 -20.02 26.45 -3.56
CA ARG A 206 -20.47 27.82 -3.95
C ARG A 206 -19.41 28.91 -3.82
N LEU A 207 -18.20 28.57 -3.41
CA LEU A 207 -17.11 29.54 -3.23
C LEU A 207 -15.81 28.93 -3.74
N ARG A 208 -15.68 28.82 -5.07
CA ARG A 208 -14.39 28.50 -5.68
C ARG A 208 -14.14 29.28 -6.97
N SER A 209 -14.22 30.59 -6.83
CA SER A 209 -13.44 31.55 -7.62
C SER A 209 -13.24 32.77 -6.73
N SER A 210 -11.97 33.01 -6.34
CA SER A 210 -11.51 33.96 -5.31
C SER A 210 -11.82 33.55 -3.85
N LEU A 211 -10.81 33.69 -2.98
CA LEU A 211 -10.82 33.47 -1.52
C LEU A 211 -10.73 32.01 -1.02
N ILE A 212 -9.57 31.37 -1.23
CA ILE A 212 -9.11 30.24 -0.39
C ILE A 212 -7.98 30.79 0.49
N GLU A 213 -8.33 31.58 1.50
CA GLU A 213 -7.34 32.09 2.46
C GLU A 213 -7.80 32.01 3.93
N THR A 214 -8.99 31.47 4.22
CA THR A 214 -9.56 31.51 5.59
C THR A 214 -10.31 30.25 6.04
N ALA A 215 -10.22 29.11 5.33
CA ALA A 215 -10.99 27.91 5.67
C ALA A 215 -10.19 26.72 6.24
N ASP A 216 -8.90 26.89 6.54
CA ASP A 216 -8.08 25.82 7.15
C ASP A 216 -8.17 25.78 8.71
N ASP A 217 -8.73 26.80 9.37
CA ASP A 217 -8.84 26.87 10.85
C ASP A 217 -10.27 26.69 11.42
N VAL A 218 -11.30 26.54 10.57
CA VAL A 218 -12.72 26.47 11.03
C VAL A 218 -13.43 25.17 10.60
N LEU A 219 -12.83 24.37 9.73
CA LEU A 219 -13.37 23.06 9.37
C LEU A 219 -12.63 21.99 10.19
N PRO A 220 -13.32 21.19 11.04
CA PRO A 220 -12.70 20.01 11.59
C PRO A 220 -12.25 19.14 10.42
N ASP A 221 -10.98 18.76 10.42
CA ASP A 221 -10.43 17.79 9.48
C ASP A 221 -11.41 16.60 9.45
N PRO A 222 -11.88 16.12 8.27
CA PRO A 222 -12.68 14.90 8.20
C PRO A 222 -12.04 13.72 8.93
N SER A 223 -10.71 13.77 9.12
CA SER A 223 -9.95 12.87 9.96
C SER A 223 -10.35 12.91 11.44
N TYR A 224 -10.85 14.02 12.00
CA TYR A 224 -11.27 14.13 13.40
C TYR A 224 -12.40 13.15 13.77
N LEU A 225 -13.35 12.92 12.86
CA LEU A 225 -14.39 11.90 13.01
C LEU A 225 -13.84 10.47 12.81
N LEU A 226 -12.72 10.34 12.08
CA LEU A 226 -12.01 9.09 11.80
C LEU A 226 -10.95 8.75 12.88
N HIS A 227 -10.55 9.71 13.73
CA HIS A 227 -9.51 9.58 14.75
C HIS A 227 -10.05 9.20 16.13
N ASN A 228 -11.37 9.15 16.30
CA ASN A 228 -12.01 8.78 17.56
C ASN A 228 -12.59 7.36 17.46
N THR A 229 -11.77 6.36 17.83
CA THR A 229 -12.07 4.93 17.70
C THR A 229 -13.42 4.51 18.31
N PRO A 230 -13.81 4.97 19.53
CA PRO A 230 -15.14 4.69 20.08
C PRO A 230 -16.31 5.25 19.25
N VAL A 231 -16.15 6.43 18.65
CA VAL A 231 -17.19 7.07 17.82
C VAL A 231 -17.34 6.35 16.47
N ARG A 232 -16.22 5.93 15.88
CA ARG A 232 -16.16 5.08 14.67
C ARG A 232 -16.88 3.75 14.88
N GLU A 233 -16.60 3.08 15.99
CA GLU A 233 -17.18 1.79 16.34
C GLU A 233 -18.67 1.88 16.73
N HIS A 234 -19.14 3.03 17.21
CA HIS A 234 -20.56 3.21 17.57
C HIS A 234 -21.44 3.61 16.36
N LEU A 235 -20.93 4.43 15.44
CA LEU A 235 -21.72 4.96 14.32
C LEU A 235 -21.84 4.02 13.11
N PHE A 236 -20.90 3.09 12.91
CA PHE A 236 -20.76 2.35 11.64
C PHE A 236 -20.70 0.81 11.78
N LYS A 237 -21.21 0.24 12.88
CA LYS A 237 -21.21 -1.23 13.14
C LYS A 237 -21.74 -2.10 11.98
N ASN A 238 -22.64 -1.56 11.16
CA ASN A 238 -23.31 -2.29 10.07
C ASN A 238 -22.66 -2.11 8.69
N LEU A 239 -21.47 -1.50 8.61
CA LEU A 239 -20.73 -1.30 7.36
C LEU A 239 -19.33 -1.96 7.43
N HIS A 240 -19.28 -3.28 7.53
CA HIS A 240 -18.02 -4.06 7.65
C HIS A 240 -17.00 -3.69 6.56
N THR A 241 -17.45 -3.49 5.32
CA THR A 241 -16.61 -3.02 4.21
C THR A 241 -15.94 -1.67 4.51
N PHE A 242 -16.68 -0.72 5.08
CA PHE A 242 -16.15 0.61 5.42
C PHE A 242 -15.17 0.54 6.58
N ASN A 243 -15.51 -0.22 7.64
CA ASN A 243 -14.64 -0.37 8.80
C ASN A 243 -13.33 -1.08 8.44
N ALA A 244 -13.38 -2.13 7.60
CA ALA A 244 -12.19 -2.81 7.11
C ALA A 244 -11.33 -1.89 6.21
N ALA A 245 -11.96 -1.12 5.32
CA ALA A 245 -11.26 -0.14 4.49
C ALA A 245 -10.57 0.95 5.33
N LEU A 246 -11.25 1.46 6.35
CA LEU A 246 -10.70 2.50 7.22
C LEU A 246 -9.56 1.96 8.08
N SER A 247 -9.72 0.80 8.70
CA SER A 247 -8.63 0.15 9.45
C SER A 247 -7.42 -0.19 8.58
N LEU A 248 -7.63 -0.50 7.30
CA LEU A 248 -6.53 -0.69 6.34
C LEU A 248 -5.75 0.63 6.13
N LEU A 249 -6.44 1.77 6.02
CA LEU A 249 -5.80 3.07 5.84
C LEU A 249 -5.07 3.60 7.08
N ASP A 250 -5.40 3.06 8.25
CA ASP A 250 -4.75 3.39 9.52
C ASP A 250 -3.50 2.53 9.79
N GLU A 251 -3.28 1.47 9.00
CA GLU A 251 -2.17 0.54 9.17
C GLU A 251 -0.88 1.09 8.52
N ASP A 252 0.22 1.11 9.28
CA ASP A 252 1.54 1.49 8.75
C ASP A 252 2.33 0.27 8.29
N PHE A 253 2.39 0.05 6.97
CA PHE A 253 3.11 -1.06 6.34
C PHE A 253 4.62 -0.84 6.19
N THR A 254 5.19 0.25 6.71
CA THR A 254 6.60 0.63 6.49
C THR A 254 7.58 -0.49 6.81
N GLU A 255 7.46 -1.11 8.00
CA GLU A 255 8.33 -2.22 8.42
C GLU A 255 8.12 -3.46 7.55
N ALA A 256 6.86 -3.82 7.29
CA ALA A 256 6.54 -4.99 6.48
C ALA A 256 7.11 -4.88 5.06
N ILE A 257 7.01 -3.70 4.44
CA ILE A 257 7.55 -3.43 3.10
C ILE A 257 9.09 -3.44 3.13
N SER A 258 9.71 -2.87 4.16
CA SER A 258 11.16 -2.71 4.21
C SER A 258 11.91 -3.99 4.59
N HIS A 259 11.26 -4.92 5.30
CA HIS A 259 11.94 -6.05 5.93
C HIS A 259 11.43 -7.43 5.56
N THR A 260 10.35 -7.55 4.77
CA THR A 260 9.90 -8.87 4.28
C THR A 260 10.91 -9.45 3.28
N GLN A 261 11.59 -10.51 3.69
CA GLN A 261 12.58 -11.25 2.87
C GLN A 261 11.98 -12.43 2.09
N THR A 262 10.69 -12.71 2.30
CA THR A 262 10.01 -13.77 1.55
C THR A 262 9.99 -13.41 0.06
N PRO A 263 10.35 -14.34 -0.84
CA PRO A 263 10.21 -14.14 -2.28
C PRO A 263 8.80 -13.66 -2.61
N THR A 264 8.69 -12.47 -3.21
CA THR A 264 7.42 -11.80 -3.46
C THR A 264 7.22 -11.49 -4.95
N ASP A 265 6.08 -11.87 -5.51
CA ASP A 265 5.62 -11.38 -6.81
C ASP A 265 4.50 -10.35 -6.61
N ILE A 266 4.63 -9.21 -7.27
CA ILE A 266 3.64 -8.12 -7.26
C ILE A 266 2.96 -8.12 -8.62
N PHE A 267 1.66 -8.40 -8.63
CA PHE A 267 0.82 -8.40 -9.83
C PHE A 267 -0.08 -7.17 -9.80
N TRP A 268 -0.16 -6.44 -10.91
CA TRP A 268 -0.92 -5.19 -10.93
C TRP A 268 -1.62 -4.92 -12.25
N GLY A 269 -2.90 -4.57 -12.20
CA GLY A 269 -3.66 -4.07 -13.33
C GLY A 269 -3.33 -2.62 -13.65
N MET A 270 -2.79 -2.33 -14.84
CA MET A 270 -2.36 -0.97 -15.19
C MET A 270 -3.50 0.07 -15.23
N SER A 271 -4.74 -0.38 -15.31
CA SER A 271 -5.95 0.44 -15.34
C SER A 271 -6.78 0.29 -14.07
N ASP A 272 -6.17 -0.16 -12.97
CA ASP A 272 -6.82 -0.29 -11.66
C ASP A 272 -7.37 1.06 -11.20
N PRO A 273 -8.71 1.19 -11.04
CA PRO A 273 -9.35 2.40 -10.55
C PRO A 273 -9.49 2.40 -9.03
N VAL A 274 -8.93 1.45 -8.28
CA VAL A 274 -9.10 1.33 -6.82
C VAL A 274 -7.78 1.55 -6.10
N ALA A 275 -6.72 0.86 -6.53
CA ALA A 275 -5.38 1.04 -5.98
C ALA A 275 -4.47 1.74 -7.01
N PRO A 276 -3.81 2.86 -6.65
CA PRO A 276 -2.95 3.59 -7.58
C PRO A 276 -1.79 2.72 -8.09
N LEU A 277 -1.56 2.68 -9.41
CA LEU A 277 -0.44 1.96 -10.03
C LEU A 277 0.94 2.31 -9.42
N ARG A 278 1.12 3.56 -8.96
CA ARG A 278 2.36 3.99 -8.27
C ARG A 278 2.68 3.17 -7.02
N THR A 279 1.67 2.54 -6.40
CA THR A 279 1.85 1.62 -5.28
C THR A 279 2.64 0.39 -5.70
N ALA A 280 2.39 -0.15 -6.89
CA ALA A 280 3.13 -1.29 -7.44
C ALA A 280 4.62 -0.98 -7.57
N TYR A 281 4.95 0.21 -8.10
CA TYR A 281 6.32 0.68 -8.24
C TYR A 281 6.97 0.97 -6.87
N LEU A 282 6.23 1.52 -5.91
CA LEU A 282 6.72 1.65 -4.52
C LEU A 282 7.07 0.28 -3.93
N LEU A 283 6.16 -0.70 -4.02
CA LEU A 283 6.39 -2.03 -3.45
C LEU A 283 7.60 -2.70 -4.11
N ALA A 284 7.65 -2.71 -5.45
CA ALA A 284 8.78 -3.25 -6.21
C ALA A 284 10.08 -2.50 -5.90
N GLY A 285 10.01 -1.19 -5.67
CA GLY A 285 11.11 -0.29 -5.34
C GLY A 285 11.60 -0.35 -3.89
N ARG A 286 10.78 -0.83 -2.94
CA ARG A 286 11.11 -0.87 -1.51
C ARG A 286 11.27 -2.26 -0.91
N MET A 287 10.56 -3.26 -1.42
CA MET A 287 10.71 -4.63 -0.92
C MET A 287 12.07 -5.23 -1.29
N PRO A 288 12.77 -5.94 -0.38
CA PRO A 288 14.08 -6.53 -0.63
C PRO A 288 14.09 -7.61 -1.73
N THR A 289 13.06 -8.45 -1.74
CA THR A 289 12.95 -9.63 -2.60
C THR A 289 11.62 -9.62 -3.34
N ALA A 290 11.45 -8.67 -4.27
CA ALA A 290 10.22 -8.52 -5.03
C ALA A 290 10.43 -8.36 -6.52
N ARG A 291 9.53 -8.94 -7.32
CA ARG A 291 9.42 -8.73 -8.77
C ARG A 291 8.04 -8.22 -9.15
N LEU A 292 7.99 -7.24 -10.05
CA LEU A 292 6.75 -6.64 -10.54
C LEU A 292 6.33 -7.22 -11.89
N SER A 293 5.05 -7.59 -12.00
CA SER A 293 4.39 -8.00 -13.23
C SER A 293 3.15 -7.16 -13.48
N LEU A 294 3.17 -6.36 -14.55
CA LEU A 294 2.05 -5.51 -14.95
C LEU A 294 1.15 -6.22 -15.98
N PHE A 295 -0.16 -6.07 -15.80
CA PHE A 295 -1.20 -6.52 -16.72
C PHE A 295 -1.76 -5.32 -17.49
N ALA A 296 -1.49 -5.28 -18.79
CA ALA A 296 -1.95 -4.19 -19.66
C ALA A 296 -3.48 -4.24 -19.84
N ASN A 297 -4.13 -3.07 -19.91
CA ASN A 297 -5.58 -2.92 -20.09
C ASN A 297 -6.40 -3.80 -19.13
N THR A 298 -5.98 -3.84 -17.87
CA THR A 298 -6.59 -4.68 -16.82
C THR A 298 -6.85 -3.82 -15.59
N GLY A 299 -8.04 -3.96 -15.02
CA GLY A 299 -8.49 -3.26 -13.82
C GLY A 299 -8.05 -3.94 -12.53
N HIS A 300 -8.88 -3.80 -11.50
CA HIS A 300 -8.55 -4.19 -10.12
C HIS A 300 -8.56 -5.70 -9.88
N VAL A 301 -9.10 -6.53 -10.78
CA VAL A 301 -9.21 -8.00 -10.56
C VAL A 301 -8.58 -8.80 -11.70
N PRO A 302 -7.24 -8.75 -11.90
CA PRO A 302 -6.56 -9.43 -13.00
C PRO A 302 -6.84 -10.93 -13.09
N MET A 303 -6.98 -11.61 -11.94
CA MET A 303 -7.29 -13.04 -11.88
C MET A 303 -8.66 -13.41 -12.48
N ALA A 304 -9.60 -12.47 -12.51
CA ALA A 304 -10.92 -12.64 -13.11
C ALA A 304 -11.02 -12.02 -14.51
N GLU A 305 -10.38 -10.87 -14.75
CA GLU A 305 -10.41 -10.16 -16.04
C GLU A 305 -9.53 -10.83 -17.10
N ARG A 306 -8.39 -11.41 -16.69
CA ARG A 306 -7.38 -12.03 -17.57
C ARG A 306 -6.99 -13.42 -17.05
N PRO A 307 -7.94 -14.37 -16.94
CA PRO A 307 -7.72 -15.59 -16.18
C PRO A 307 -6.61 -16.48 -16.74
N ASP A 308 -6.46 -16.58 -18.06
CA ASP A 308 -5.41 -17.38 -18.70
C ASP A 308 -4.02 -16.74 -18.53
N GLU A 309 -3.89 -15.45 -18.86
CA GLU A 309 -2.65 -14.69 -18.69
C GLU A 309 -2.20 -14.66 -17.22
N PHE A 310 -3.15 -14.51 -16.30
CA PHE A 310 -2.89 -14.56 -14.87
C PHE A 310 -2.35 -15.92 -14.44
N ALA A 311 -2.99 -17.02 -14.87
CA ALA A 311 -2.55 -18.37 -14.52
C ALA A 311 -1.15 -18.67 -15.07
N GLU A 312 -0.84 -18.24 -16.29
CA GLU A 312 0.47 -18.39 -16.90
C GLU A 312 1.55 -17.64 -16.11
N ARG A 313 1.30 -16.36 -15.81
CA ARG A 313 2.22 -15.52 -15.04
C ARG A 313 2.39 -16.02 -13.61
N LEU A 314 1.33 -16.49 -12.98
CA LEU A 314 1.40 -17.10 -11.65
C LEU A 314 2.23 -18.38 -11.65
N ASN A 315 2.04 -19.26 -12.63
CA ASN A 315 2.86 -20.47 -12.75
C ASN A 315 4.34 -20.13 -12.95
N SER A 316 4.65 -19.13 -13.80
CA SER A 316 6.01 -18.63 -13.98
C SER A 316 6.58 -18.06 -12.68
N ALA A 317 5.78 -17.28 -11.94
CA ALA A 317 6.16 -16.70 -10.66
C ALA A 317 6.52 -17.77 -9.61
N LEU A 318 5.73 -18.83 -9.50
CA LEU A 318 5.93 -19.90 -8.53
C LEU A 318 7.08 -20.86 -8.87
N THR A 319 7.56 -20.85 -10.12
CA THR A 319 8.62 -21.76 -10.59
C THR A 319 9.94 -21.06 -10.89
N THR A 320 9.94 -19.72 -10.95
CA THR A 320 11.14 -18.92 -11.23
C THR A 320 11.57 -18.16 -9.98
N PRO A 321 12.84 -18.30 -9.54
CA PRO A 321 13.35 -17.53 -8.41
C PRO A 321 13.12 -16.03 -8.57
N VAL A 322 12.71 -15.37 -7.49
CA VAL A 322 12.65 -13.90 -7.45
C VAL A 322 14.08 -13.39 -7.39
N PRO A 323 14.51 -12.53 -8.33
CA PRO A 323 15.87 -12.02 -8.32
C PRO A 323 16.11 -11.20 -7.05
N GLU A 324 17.31 -11.31 -6.48
CA GLU A 324 17.76 -10.33 -5.49
C GLU A 324 17.77 -8.94 -6.12
N LYS A 325 17.34 -7.97 -5.34
CA LYS A 325 17.28 -6.60 -5.82
C LYS A 325 18.68 -6.04 -6.00
N THR A 326 19.02 -5.70 -7.24
CA THR A 326 20.24 -4.96 -7.54
C THR A 326 20.19 -3.56 -6.97
N THR A 327 21.32 -3.06 -6.47
CA THR A 327 21.49 -1.65 -6.10
C THR A 327 21.11 -0.74 -7.25
N TRP A 328 20.66 0.49 -6.95
CA TRP A 328 20.48 1.54 -7.95
C TRP A 328 21.72 1.62 -8.85
N PRO A 329 21.57 1.52 -10.19
CA PRO A 329 22.70 1.68 -11.08
C PRO A 329 23.24 3.10 -10.93
N ALA A 330 24.57 3.27 -11.05
CA ALA A 330 25.19 4.58 -10.99
C ALA A 330 24.50 5.55 -11.97
N ALA A 331 24.19 6.76 -11.50
CA ALA A 331 23.53 7.76 -12.32
C ALA A 331 24.36 8.02 -13.59
N SER A 332 23.77 7.77 -14.75
CA SER A 332 24.40 8.10 -16.03
C SER A 332 24.30 9.61 -16.24
N ILE A 333 25.43 10.32 -16.24
CA ILE A 333 25.46 11.76 -16.46
C ILE A 333 25.77 12.02 -17.93
N SER A 334 24.94 12.84 -18.57
CA SER A 334 25.10 13.32 -19.94
C SER A 334 25.56 14.78 -19.92
N SER A 335 26.01 15.31 -21.05
CA SER A 335 26.19 16.76 -21.25
C SER A 335 24.90 17.46 -21.72
N ARG A 336 23.81 16.70 -21.93
CA ARG A 336 22.53 17.21 -22.44
C ARG A 336 21.81 18.05 -21.41
N ASN A 337 21.41 19.27 -21.79
CA ASN A 337 20.54 20.12 -21.01
C ASN A 337 19.11 20.13 -21.56
N HIS A 338 18.14 20.38 -20.69
CA HIS A 338 16.75 20.61 -21.07
C HIS A 338 16.20 21.87 -20.41
N LEU A 339 15.56 22.73 -21.20
CA LEU A 339 14.87 23.92 -20.73
C LEU A 339 13.41 23.87 -21.16
N CYS A 340 12.52 23.96 -20.19
CA CYS A 340 11.09 24.14 -20.40
C CYS A 340 10.68 25.52 -19.91
N ASN A 341 9.98 26.28 -20.77
CA ASN A 341 9.43 27.58 -20.43
C ASN A 341 7.97 27.65 -20.88
N LYS A 342 7.04 27.71 -19.90
CA LYS A 342 5.58 27.83 -20.10
C LYS A 342 5.00 26.82 -21.10
N SER A 343 5.55 25.61 -21.10
CA SER A 343 5.13 24.51 -21.97
C SER A 343 4.55 23.39 -21.12
N ASN A 344 3.53 22.71 -21.64
CA ASN A 344 2.80 21.67 -20.92
C ASN A 344 2.97 20.30 -21.58
N HIS A 345 2.71 19.22 -20.83
CA HIS A 345 2.66 17.84 -21.34
C HIS A 345 3.99 17.32 -21.91
N GLN A 346 5.13 17.74 -21.37
CA GLN A 346 6.42 17.23 -21.79
C GLN A 346 6.72 15.88 -21.15
N ARG A 347 7.34 14.97 -21.91
CA ARG A 347 7.84 13.69 -21.40
C ARG A 347 9.32 13.55 -21.70
N LEU A 348 10.14 13.38 -20.67
CA LEU A 348 11.60 13.29 -20.77
C LEU A 348 12.08 11.92 -20.24
N THR A 349 13.07 11.35 -20.92
CA THR A 349 13.71 10.07 -20.57
C THR A 349 15.21 10.14 -20.88
N GLY A 350 16.00 9.22 -20.31
CA GLY A 350 17.44 9.12 -20.57
C GLY A 350 18.28 9.96 -19.61
N ALA A 351 19.45 10.42 -20.06
CA ALA A 351 20.43 11.10 -19.20
C ALA A 351 20.57 12.59 -19.54
N TYR A 352 20.68 13.43 -18.50
CA TYR A 352 20.85 14.89 -18.60
C TYR A 352 21.95 15.38 -17.65
N ASP A 353 22.53 16.54 -17.96
CA ASP A 353 23.29 17.32 -16.99
C ASP A 353 22.31 18.15 -16.15
N ARG A 354 21.54 19.04 -16.79
CA ARG A 354 20.57 19.91 -16.14
C ARG A 354 19.20 19.89 -16.81
N ILE A 355 18.17 19.89 -15.99
CA ILE A 355 16.79 20.11 -16.40
C ILE A 355 16.26 21.34 -15.65
N GLU A 356 15.76 22.33 -16.40
CA GLU A 356 15.17 23.55 -15.86
C GLU A 356 13.74 23.71 -16.36
N LEU A 357 12.79 23.84 -15.44
CA LEU A 357 11.37 23.95 -15.72
C LEU A 357 10.82 25.25 -15.12
N ASN A 358 10.30 26.14 -15.96
CA ASN A 358 9.74 27.43 -15.55
C ASN A 358 8.32 27.59 -16.09
N GLY A 359 7.33 27.61 -15.19
CA GLY A 359 5.92 27.75 -15.55
C GLY A 359 5.33 26.58 -16.33
N CYS A 360 5.94 25.39 -16.27
CA CYS A 360 5.57 24.22 -17.05
C CYS A 360 4.62 23.30 -16.28
N LYS A 361 3.55 22.82 -16.91
CA LYS A 361 2.58 21.91 -16.26
C LYS A 361 2.60 20.52 -16.90
N GLN A 362 2.34 19.48 -16.11
CA GLN A 362 2.25 18.11 -16.65
C GLN A 362 3.57 17.66 -17.30
N VAL A 363 4.70 17.93 -16.65
CA VAL A 363 6.01 17.44 -17.08
C VAL A 363 6.26 16.06 -16.45
N TYR A 364 6.51 15.05 -17.26
CA TYR A 364 6.75 13.67 -16.84
C TYR A 364 8.21 13.30 -17.09
N LEU A 365 8.95 13.02 -16.02
CA LEU A 365 10.31 12.50 -16.05
C LEU A 365 10.24 11.00 -15.75
N TYR A 366 10.70 10.17 -16.68
CA TYR A 366 10.55 8.71 -16.60
C TYR A 366 11.83 8.00 -17.01
N ASN A 367 12.30 7.03 -16.21
CA ASN A 367 13.56 6.29 -16.45
C ASN A 367 14.69 7.27 -16.83
N LEU A 368 14.93 8.22 -15.94
CA LEU A 368 15.77 9.39 -16.21
C LEU A 368 16.84 9.56 -15.14
N SER A 369 18.04 9.97 -15.56
CA SER A 369 19.07 10.45 -14.65
C SER A 369 19.47 11.89 -15.00
N ALA A 370 19.68 12.72 -13.98
CA ALA A 370 20.22 14.07 -14.18
C ALA A 370 21.16 14.49 -13.05
N ARG A 371 22.09 15.42 -13.32
CA ARG A 371 22.89 16.04 -12.27
C ARG A 371 22.06 17.04 -11.46
N SER A 372 21.23 17.84 -12.13
CA SER A 372 20.42 18.87 -11.45
C SER A 372 19.02 19.04 -12.05
N LEU A 373 18.06 19.32 -11.19
CA LEU A 373 16.66 19.60 -11.55
C LEU A 373 16.18 20.87 -10.85
N LEU A 374 15.89 21.90 -11.64
CA LEU A 374 15.36 23.19 -11.18
C LEU A 374 13.91 23.34 -11.62
N ILE A 375 13.02 23.63 -10.68
CA ILE A 375 11.57 23.63 -10.90
C ILE A 375 10.99 24.92 -10.31
N SER A 376 10.41 25.77 -11.14
CA SER A 376 9.75 27.02 -10.72
C SER A 376 8.36 27.11 -11.31
N ASP A 377 7.36 27.41 -10.46
CA ASP A 377 5.96 27.60 -10.85
C ASP A 377 5.39 26.45 -11.72
N SER A 378 5.85 25.21 -11.48
CA SER A 378 5.64 24.07 -12.37
C SER A 378 4.98 22.87 -11.67
N SER A 379 4.48 21.90 -12.45
CA SER A 379 4.03 20.59 -11.94
C SER A 379 4.74 19.45 -12.65
N VAL A 380 5.36 18.56 -11.86
CA VAL A 380 6.31 17.55 -12.36
C VAL A 380 6.04 16.20 -11.71
N TRP A 381 6.08 15.14 -12.52
CA TRP A 381 6.00 13.75 -12.10
C TRP A 381 7.34 13.07 -12.36
N LEU A 382 7.88 12.38 -11.36
CA LEU A 382 9.10 11.61 -11.44
C LEU A 382 8.76 10.14 -11.20
N ASP A 383 9.15 9.27 -12.13
CA ASP A 383 8.99 7.83 -11.99
C ASP A 383 10.27 7.12 -12.44
N ASN A 384 10.89 6.38 -11.52
CA ASN A 384 12.22 5.79 -11.71
C ASN A 384 13.28 6.82 -12.16
N VAL A 385 13.38 7.91 -11.39
CA VAL A 385 14.30 9.02 -11.66
C VAL A 385 15.43 9.06 -10.64
N GLN A 386 16.65 9.31 -11.11
CA GLN A 386 17.82 9.54 -10.28
C GLN A 386 18.36 10.96 -10.47
N ILE A 387 18.35 11.78 -9.43
CA ILE A 387 18.99 13.09 -9.44
C ILE A 387 20.16 13.07 -8.46
N SER A 388 21.37 13.29 -8.93
CA SER A 388 22.58 13.21 -8.09
C SER A 388 23.51 14.39 -8.37
N SER A 389 23.81 15.17 -7.34
CA SER A 389 24.65 16.37 -7.40
C SER A 389 25.63 16.40 -6.22
N PRO A 390 26.86 16.90 -6.38
CA PRO A 390 27.69 17.26 -5.24
C PRO A 390 27.09 18.43 -4.42
N ASP A 391 26.28 19.27 -5.08
CA ASP A 391 25.60 20.43 -4.51
C ASP A 391 24.09 20.14 -4.37
N ALA A 392 23.25 21.17 -4.45
CA ALA A 392 21.80 21.01 -4.50
C ALA A 392 21.37 20.16 -5.72
N ALA A 393 20.69 19.04 -5.47
CA ALA A 393 20.26 18.13 -6.54
C ALA A 393 18.93 18.57 -7.15
N VAL A 394 17.95 18.86 -6.31
CA VAL A 394 16.63 19.38 -6.72
C VAL A 394 16.35 20.69 -6.01
N ILE A 395 16.04 21.74 -6.79
CA ILE A 395 15.60 23.04 -6.28
C ILE A 395 14.20 23.31 -6.81
N SER A 396 13.24 23.53 -5.91
CA SER A 396 11.83 23.70 -6.23
C SER A 396 11.25 24.97 -5.61
N ASN A 397 10.61 25.81 -6.40
CA ASN A 397 9.92 27.03 -5.96
C ASN A 397 8.48 27.06 -6.46
N ARG A 398 7.50 27.27 -5.58
CA ARG A 398 6.05 27.37 -5.92
C ARG A 398 5.56 26.26 -6.86
N SER A 399 6.01 25.03 -6.61
CA SER A 399 5.83 23.92 -7.55
C SER A 399 5.23 22.69 -6.87
N GLN A 400 4.67 21.81 -7.71
CA GLN A 400 4.14 20.51 -7.30
C GLN A 400 5.03 19.40 -7.85
N ILE A 401 5.48 18.50 -6.99
CA ILE A 401 6.32 17.37 -7.36
C ILE A 401 5.69 16.09 -6.85
N THR A 402 5.36 15.17 -7.74
CA THR A 402 4.99 13.80 -7.40
C THR A 402 6.11 12.87 -7.82
N ALA A 403 6.71 12.13 -6.90
CA ALA A 403 7.82 11.22 -7.21
C ALA A 403 7.50 9.80 -6.71
N THR A 404 7.78 8.82 -7.57
CA THR A 404 7.60 7.39 -7.27
C THR A 404 8.89 6.64 -7.58
N ASN A 405 9.30 5.74 -6.69
CA ASN A 405 10.48 4.89 -6.84
C ASN A 405 11.65 5.67 -7.45
N SER A 406 12.12 6.70 -6.76
CA SER A 406 13.12 7.65 -7.30
C SER A 406 14.17 7.94 -6.25
N ARG A 407 15.38 8.33 -6.69
CA ARG A 407 16.51 8.64 -5.82
C ARG A 407 16.98 10.07 -6.01
N ILE A 408 17.14 10.81 -4.92
CA ILE A 408 17.63 12.19 -4.91
C ILE A 408 18.82 12.27 -3.96
N GLU A 409 19.98 12.69 -4.46
CA GLU A 409 21.22 12.73 -3.69
C GLU A 409 21.95 14.06 -3.87
N GLY A 410 22.24 14.78 -2.78
CA GLY A 410 22.99 16.04 -2.83
C GLY A 410 23.15 16.79 -1.51
N GLN A 411 23.59 18.04 -1.59
CA GLN A 411 23.89 18.93 -0.45
C GLN A 411 23.30 20.35 -0.64
N PRO A 412 22.05 20.63 -0.22
CA PRO A 412 21.07 19.65 0.23
C PRO A 412 20.57 18.76 -0.93
N ALA A 413 20.02 17.58 -0.64
CA ALA A 413 19.47 16.75 -1.71
C ALA A 413 18.25 17.43 -2.35
N LEU A 414 17.42 18.06 -1.53
CA LEU A 414 16.20 18.72 -1.96
C LEU A 414 16.02 20.06 -1.24
N SER A 415 15.87 21.14 -1.99
CA SER A 415 15.52 22.47 -1.48
C SER A 415 14.15 22.88 -2.02
N VAL A 416 13.21 23.20 -1.13
CA VAL A 416 11.82 23.51 -1.46
C VAL A 416 11.42 24.83 -0.85
N ASP A 417 10.87 25.72 -1.67
CA ASP A 417 10.22 26.95 -1.26
C ASP A 417 8.76 26.95 -1.71
N SER A 418 7.85 26.98 -0.74
CA SER A 418 6.41 27.16 -0.95
C SER A 418 5.78 26.15 -1.92
N GLY A 419 6.02 24.86 -1.73
CA GLY A 419 5.64 23.80 -2.67
C GLY A 419 4.94 22.58 -2.05
N ASN A 420 4.34 21.74 -2.91
CA ASN A 420 3.73 20.46 -2.51
C ASN A 420 4.54 19.30 -3.05
N LEU A 421 4.94 18.37 -2.18
CA LEU A 421 5.68 17.17 -2.53
C LEU A 421 4.89 15.92 -2.15
N ASP A 422 4.77 14.97 -3.07
CA ASP A 422 4.14 13.67 -2.84
C ASP A 422 5.09 12.55 -3.27
N PHE A 423 5.74 11.92 -2.29
CA PHE A 423 6.77 10.92 -2.47
C PHE A 423 6.27 9.52 -2.12
N ALA A 424 6.49 8.55 -3.00
CA ALA A 424 6.20 7.14 -2.79
C ALA A 424 7.43 6.28 -3.09
N GLY A 425 7.99 5.63 -2.07
CA GLY A 425 9.21 4.85 -2.23
C GLY A 425 10.42 5.66 -2.71
N VAL A 426 10.49 6.95 -2.34
CA VAL A 426 11.59 7.84 -2.74
C VAL A 426 12.71 7.76 -1.72
N SER A 427 13.95 7.70 -2.19
CA SER A 427 15.15 7.72 -1.36
C SER A 427 15.84 9.07 -1.47
N VAL A 428 15.94 9.80 -0.36
CA VAL A 428 16.58 11.12 -0.29
C VAL A 428 17.86 11.02 0.53
N HIS A 429 19.01 11.27 -0.09
CA HIS A 429 20.32 11.07 0.51
C HIS A 429 21.11 12.38 0.60
N SER A 430 21.60 12.71 1.78
CA SER A 430 22.55 13.78 1.98
C SER A 430 23.53 13.45 3.11
N GLN A 431 24.70 14.07 3.08
CA GLN A 431 25.68 13.93 4.17
C GLN A 431 25.30 14.84 5.34
N THR A 432 24.70 15.99 5.04
CA THR A 432 24.45 17.04 6.04
C THR A 432 22.98 17.41 6.12
N MET A 433 22.33 17.71 4.99
CA MET A 433 21.00 18.30 4.95
C MET A 433 20.15 17.65 3.84
N PRO A 434 19.40 16.58 4.15
CA PRO A 434 18.61 15.87 3.14
C PRO A 434 17.54 16.74 2.48
N ILE A 435 16.70 17.38 3.28
CA ILE A 435 15.63 18.25 2.78
C ILE A 435 15.69 19.56 3.53
N GLN A 436 15.75 20.64 2.76
CA GLN A 436 15.60 22.01 3.20
C GLN A 436 14.24 22.52 2.72
N ALA A 437 13.32 22.82 3.64
CA ALA A 437 12.01 23.35 3.30
C ALA A 437 11.78 24.74 3.91
N ARG A 438 11.24 25.65 3.09
CA ARG A 438 10.91 27.04 3.42
C ARG A 438 9.53 27.39 2.89
N GLY A 439 8.95 28.43 3.46
CA GLY A 439 7.64 28.93 3.08
C GLY A 439 6.55 27.89 3.32
N ARG A 440 5.32 28.21 2.90
CA ARG A 440 4.18 27.31 3.13
C ARG A 440 4.29 26.08 2.22
N SER A 441 4.75 24.96 2.77
CA SER A 441 4.98 23.72 2.03
C SER A 441 4.25 22.53 2.64
N LYS A 442 3.78 21.59 1.80
CA LYS A 442 3.18 20.32 2.25
C LYS A 442 3.97 19.15 1.66
N LEU A 443 4.44 18.26 2.51
CA LEU A 443 5.24 17.11 2.12
C LEU A 443 4.53 15.84 2.56
N TYR A 444 4.31 14.92 1.62
CA TYR A 444 3.72 13.62 1.85
C TYR A 444 4.76 12.55 1.53
N PHE A 445 4.99 11.65 2.48
CA PHE A 445 5.89 10.52 2.32
C PHE A 445 5.09 9.24 2.48
N SER A 446 5.18 8.37 1.49
CA SER A 446 4.69 6.98 1.53
C SER A 446 5.91 6.07 1.45
N VAL A 447 6.30 5.48 2.59
CA VAL A 447 7.41 4.51 2.70
C VAL A 447 8.68 5.00 1.98
N SER A 448 9.05 6.25 2.24
CA SER A 448 10.17 6.93 1.58
C SER A 448 11.28 7.15 2.58
N ASP A 449 12.53 6.81 2.24
CA ASP A 449 13.64 6.94 3.16
C ASP A 449 14.40 8.25 2.98
N VAL A 450 14.81 8.82 4.12
CA VAL A 450 15.62 10.02 4.21
C VAL A 450 16.88 9.67 4.98
N ASN A 451 18.02 9.78 4.33
CA ASN A 451 19.34 9.47 4.89
C ASN A 451 20.15 10.74 5.12
N LYS A 452 20.61 10.93 6.36
CA LYS A 452 21.52 11.99 6.80
C LYS A 452 22.79 11.39 7.36
N GLY A 453 23.91 11.50 6.65
CA GLY A 453 25.23 11.09 7.15
C GLY A 453 25.30 9.60 7.57
N GLY A 454 24.59 8.73 6.85
CA GLY A 454 24.52 7.29 7.14
C GLY A 454 23.34 6.89 8.03
N ILE A 455 22.66 7.84 8.70
CA ILE A 455 21.47 7.57 9.49
C ILE A 455 20.25 7.60 8.57
N GLN A 456 19.58 6.47 8.40
CA GLN A 456 18.38 6.34 7.59
C GLN A 456 17.13 6.38 8.48
N ARG A 457 16.10 7.14 8.03
CA ARG A 457 14.75 7.10 8.58
C ARG A 457 13.76 6.85 7.45
N VAL A 458 12.86 5.88 7.59
CA VAL A 458 11.77 5.66 6.64
C VAL A 458 10.55 6.44 7.10
N LEU A 459 9.97 7.25 6.21
CA LEU A 459 8.87 8.14 6.49
C LEU A 459 7.59 7.64 5.80
N HIS A 460 6.52 7.53 6.58
CA HIS A 460 5.15 7.31 6.12
C HIS A 460 4.23 8.34 6.79
N GLN A 461 4.37 9.62 6.41
CA GLN A 461 3.71 10.72 7.11
C GLN A 461 3.49 11.95 6.24
N LYS A 462 2.64 12.85 6.74
CA LYS A 462 2.42 14.19 6.20
C LYS A 462 3.13 15.21 7.09
N ILE A 463 3.86 16.13 6.47
CA ILE A 463 4.55 17.24 7.14
C ILE A 463 4.05 18.55 6.52
N ASN A 464 3.63 19.50 7.36
CA ASN A 464 3.27 20.85 6.94
C ASN A 464 4.31 21.84 7.46
N ILE A 465 4.86 22.66 6.57
CA ILE A 465 5.78 23.75 6.89
C ILE A 465 4.99 25.05 6.85
N SER A 466 5.04 25.86 7.91
CA SER A 466 4.38 27.17 7.92
C SER A 466 5.22 28.22 7.19
N ALA A 467 4.58 29.33 6.80
CA ALA A 467 5.26 30.39 6.06
C ALA A 467 6.41 31.08 6.82
N LYS A 468 6.43 30.97 8.16
CA LYS A 468 7.47 31.57 9.02
C LYS A 468 8.58 30.58 9.40
N ASP A 469 8.40 29.30 9.05
CA ASP A 469 9.27 28.24 9.54
C ASP A 469 10.31 27.85 8.49
N TYR A 470 11.48 27.50 9.02
CA TYR A 470 12.54 26.80 8.31
C TYR A 470 12.67 25.42 8.92
N GLN A 471 12.60 24.36 8.11
CA GLN A 471 12.77 23.00 8.60
C GLN A 471 13.82 22.24 7.79
N ALA A 472 14.74 21.59 8.52
CA ALA A 472 15.64 20.58 7.99
C ALA A 472 15.08 19.20 8.38
N LEU A 473 14.80 18.33 7.42
CA LEU A 473 14.33 16.96 7.69
C LEU A 473 15.51 15.98 7.56
N PRO A 474 15.59 14.90 8.37
CA PRO A 474 14.49 14.30 9.12
C PRO A 474 14.50 14.59 10.64
N GLU A 475 15.11 15.69 11.10
CA GLU A 475 15.29 15.96 12.55
C GLU A 475 14.01 15.87 13.37
#